data_AF-A0A829RBD3-F1
#
_entry.id   AF-A0A829RBD3-F1
#
_cell.length_a   1.000
_cell.length_b   1.000
_cell.length_c   1.000
_cell.angle_alpha   90.00
_cell.angle_beta   90.00
_cell.angle_gamma   90.00
#
_symmetry.space_group_name_H-M   'P 1'
#
loop_
_entity.id
_entity.type
_entity.pdbx_description
1 polymer ?
#
loop_
_entity_poly.entity_id
_entity_poly.type
_entity_poly.pdbx_seq_one_letter_code
_entity_poly.pdbx_strand_id
1 'polypeptide(L)'
;MQFYFINRILHKSTFYIALLMGTALSVYYLLADIYPNAKYGGTPYTRWIESFTGSELPNLLFMLMPIIAAVAVADIYISDKKSGFFEHIYAKGQVKRYFLNLYSYNFIGAGLCFIVPLLLNIYGCFMMLPSHKPDMIMDGNDTISLLHSMTLFPELYYMYPFLHMLLYLFIGFIATGLYATLALAFSMFIRYRFMVYISAYIINYLYVSFLPVSLLLTGSYTPTDFSRVTGASDGVSWQIGFSVLTMGIVLGTLIYFIGVKKNVVK
;
A
#
# COMPACT_ATOMS: atom_id res chain seq x y z
N MET A 1 -12.07 12.73 -20.72
CA MET A 1 -12.33 11.93 -19.50
C MET A 1 -11.06 11.65 -18.70
N GLN A 2 -9.92 11.36 -19.33
CA GLN A 2 -8.62 11.19 -18.63
C GLN A 2 -8.19 12.44 -17.85
N PHE A 3 -8.13 13.62 -18.48
CA PHE A 3 -7.81 14.89 -17.81
C PHE A 3 -8.75 15.23 -16.64
N TYR A 4 -10.01 14.78 -16.71
CA TYR A 4 -10.97 15.00 -15.63
C TYR A 4 -10.54 14.27 -14.35
N PHE A 5 -10.19 12.99 -14.43
CA PHE A 5 -9.82 12.21 -13.24
C PHE A 5 -8.53 12.70 -12.60
N ILE A 6 -7.52 13.03 -13.40
CA ILE A 6 -6.26 13.60 -12.89
C ILE A 6 -6.55 14.91 -12.14
N ASN A 7 -7.26 15.84 -12.78
CA ASN A 7 -7.55 17.13 -12.16
C ASN A 7 -8.44 16.98 -10.92
N ARG A 8 -9.39 16.04 -10.95
CA ARG A 8 -10.29 15.72 -9.83
C ARG A 8 -9.53 15.17 -8.64
N ILE A 9 -8.61 14.23 -8.83
CA ILE A 9 -7.80 13.64 -7.76
C ILE A 9 -6.90 14.72 -7.14
N LEU A 10 -6.21 15.51 -7.97
CA LEU A 10 -5.29 16.56 -7.52
C LEU A 10 -5.97 17.72 -6.79
N HIS A 11 -7.28 17.91 -6.91
CA HIS A 11 -8.01 18.95 -6.17
C HIS A 11 -8.81 18.41 -4.99
N LYS A 12 -8.70 17.11 -4.71
CA LYS A 12 -9.51 16.46 -3.68
C LYS A 12 -8.82 16.48 -2.33
N SER A 13 -9.50 17.01 -1.31
CA SER A 13 -8.98 17.05 0.06
C SER A 13 -8.64 15.66 0.62
N THR A 14 -9.41 14.62 0.29
CA THR A 14 -9.16 13.25 0.78
C THR A 14 -7.85 12.68 0.28
N PHE A 15 -7.46 13.00 -0.96
CA PHE A 15 -6.17 12.58 -1.51
C PHE A 15 -5.01 13.22 -0.73
N TYR A 16 -5.10 14.52 -0.44
CA TYR A 16 -4.10 15.20 0.39
C TYR A 16 -4.08 14.72 1.84
N ILE A 17 -5.23 14.38 2.43
CA ILE A 17 -5.28 13.79 3.77
C ILE A 17 -4.57 12.43 3.78
N ALA A 18 -4.81 11.57 2.80
CA ALA A 18 -4.12 10.29 2.66
C ALA A 18 -2.60 10.47 2.51
N LEU A 19 -2.19 11.39 1.65
CA LEU A 19 -0.78 11.70 1.43
C LEU A 19 -0.13 12.29 2.69
N LEU A 20 -0.82 13.19 3.39
CA LEU A 20 -0.36 13.79 4.63
C LEU A 20 -0.18 12.74 5.73
N MET A 21 -1.10 11.77 5.87
CA MET A 21 -0.94 10.68 6.84
C MET A 21 0.35 9.89 6.62
N GLY A 22 0.61 9.47 5.38
CA GLY A 22 1.84 8.71 5.06
C GLY A 22 3.10 9.56 5.22
N THR A 23 3.11 10.77 4.66
CA THR A 23 4.27 11.67 4.72
C THR A 23 4.60 12.11 6.14
N ALA A 24 3.59 12.39 6.97
CA ALA A 24 3.79 12.74 8.38
C ALA A 24 4.49 11.61 9.14
N LEU A 25 4.06 10.35 8.96
CA LEU A 25 4.72 9.19 9.58
C LEU A 25 6.16 9.01 9.07
N SER A 26 6.38 9.16 7.76
CA SER A 26 7.71 9.10 7.16
C SER A 26 8.66 10.15 7.73
N VAL A 27 8.22 11.42 7.78
CA VAL A 27 9.01 12.52 8.31
C VAL A 27 9.24 12.35 9.81
N TYR A 28 8.21 11.93 10.56
CA TYR A 28 8.34 11.67 11.98
C TYR A 28 9.37 10.57 12.26
N TYR A 29 9.38 9.48 11.49
CA TYR A 29 10.42 8.44 11.57
C TYR A 29 11.82 9.00 11.32
N LEU A 30 12.01 9.84 10.29
CA LEU A 30 13.30 10.47 10.04
C LEU A 30 13.79 11.31 11.22
N LEU A 31 12.89 12.06 11.86
CA LEU A 31 13.22 12.95 12.97
C LEU A 31 13.40 12.21 14.30
N ALA A 32 12.61 11.17 14.55
CA ALA A 32 12.58 10.44 15.81
C ALA A 32 13.59 9.29 15.86
N ASP A 33 13.81 8.59 14.74
CA ASP A 33 14.64 7.39 14.69
C ASP A 33 15.97 7.61 13.96
N ILE A 34 15.97 8.29 12.81
CA ILE A 34 17.18 8.42 11.98
C ILE A 34 18.09 9.54 12.46
N TYR A 35 17.58 10.76 12.56
CA TYR A 35 18.37 11.93 12.94
C TYR A 35 19.14 11.78 14.27
N PRO A 36 18.52 11.38 15.39
CA PRO A 36 19.24 11.26 16.66
C PRO A 36 20.26 10.13 16.65
N ASN A 37 20.00 9.08 15.89
CA ASN A 37 20.79 7.86 15.90
C ASN A 37 21.72 7.72 14.69
N ALA A 38 21.86 8.75 13.85
CA ALA A 38 22.69 8.70 12.65
C ALA A 38 24.17 8.39 12.94
N LYS A 39 24.63 8.71 14.15
CA LYS A 39 26.02 8.46 14.61
C LYS A 39 26.28 7.00 15.00
N TYR A 40 25.25 6.20 15.24
CA TYR A 40 25.39 4.79 15.63
C TYR A 40 25.60 3.85 14.44
N GLY A 41 25.77 4.39 13.23
CA GLY A 41 26.04 3.62 12.02
C GLY A 41 24.79 3.18 11.27
N GLY A 42 24.99 2.22 10.37
CA GLY A 42 24.01 1.75 9.41
C GLY A 42 23.98 2.54 8.10
N THR A 43 23.15 2.07 7.19
CA THR A 43 23.03 2.56 5.82
C THR A 43 21.58 2.96 5.53
N PRO A 44 21.32 3.72 4.46
CA PRO A 44 19.96 3.93 3.98
C PRO A 44 19.19 2.61 3.75
N TYR A 45 19.90 1.54 3.36
CA TYR A 45 19.31 0.25 3.05
C TYR A 45 18.94 -0.55 4.30
N THR A 46 19.66 -0.38 5.40
CA THR A 46 19.37 -1.04 6.69
C THR A 46 18.38 -0.26 7.54
N ARG A 47 18.25 1.06 7.34
CA ARG A 47 17.51 1.93 8.27
C ARG A 47 16.34 2.70 7.67
N TRP A 48 16.05 2.61 6.38
CA TRP A 48 14.80 3.19 5.86
C TRP A 48 13.57 2.54 6.52
N ILE A 49 12.44 3.25 6.51
CA ILE A 49 11.25 2.92 7.32
C ILE A 49 10.68 1.51 7.08
N GLU A 50 10.92 0.88 5.92
CA GLU A 50 10.42 -0.48 5.67
C GLU A 50 11.37 -1.58 6.15
N SER A 51 12.62 -1.24 6.49
CA SER A 51 13.69 -2.17 6.87
C SER A 51 13.50 -2.75 8.28
N PHE A 52 14.48 -3.52 8.74
CA PHE A 52 14.58 -3.95 10.12
C PHE A 52 14.87 -2.74 11.02
N THR A 53 13.85 -2.27 11.73
CA THR A 53 13.99 -1.13 12.66
C THR A 53 13.43 -1.52 14.03
N GLY A 54 14.03 -1.02 15.11
CA GLY A 54 13.47 -1.13 16.46
C GLY A 54 12.27 -0.20 16.74
N SER A 55 11.78 0.52 15.73
CA SER A 55 10.69 1.49 15.85
C SER A 55 9.34 0.84 15.57
N GLU A 56 8.30 1.30 16.27
CA GLU A 56 6.91 0.89 16.02
C GLU A 56 6.24 1.69 14.89
N LEU A 57 6.90 2.72 14.36
CA LEU A 57 6.35 3.56 13.29
C LEU A 57 6.10 2.83 11.96
N PRO A 58 6.98 1.92 11.51
CA PRO A 58 6.67 1.05 10.37
C PRO A 58 5.42 0.20 10.64
N ASN A 59 5.28 -0.31 11.86
CA ASN A 59 4.10 -1.10 12.25
C ASN A 59 2.81 -0.30 12.10
N LEU A 60 2.81 0.95 12.57
CA LEU A 60 1.68 1.86 12.40
C LEU A 60 1.42 2.20 10.92
N LEU A 61 2.47 2.48 10.13
CA LEU A 61 2.33 2.88 8.73
C LEU A 61 1.60 1.82 7.90
N PHE A 62 2.02 0.56 7.96
CA PHE A 62 1.31 -0.46 7.17
C PHE A 62 0.02 -0.98 7.83
N MET A 63 -0.17 -0.80 9.13
CA MET A 63 -1.51 -0.98 9.70
C MET A 63 -2.49 0.02 9.07
N LEU A 64 -2.05 1.26 8.83
CA LEU A 64 -2.85 2.30 8.19
C LEU A 64 -2.87 2.20 6.65
N MET A 65 -2.00 1.42 6.02
CA MET A 65 -1.90 1.29 4.55
C MET A 65 -3.25 1.01 3.86
N PRO A 66 -4.11 0.06 4.32
CA PRO A 66 -5.42 -0.16 3.69
C PRO A 66 -6.33 1.07 3.78
N ILE A 67 -6.24 1.84 4.86
CA ILE A 67 -7.04 3.06 5.07
C ILE A 67 -6.51 4.19 4.18
N ILE A 68 -5.20 4.40 4.14
CA ILE A 68 -4.55 5.39 3.26
C ILE A 68 -4.94 5.11 1.80
N ALA A 69 -4.87 3.84 1.38
CA ALA A 69 -5.27 3.40 0.04
C ALA A 69 -6.74 3.75 -0.28
N ALA A 70 -7.65 3.47 0.66
CA ALA A 70 -9.08 3.67 0.46
C ALA A 70 -9.47 5.16 0.49
N VAL A 71 -8.88 5.95 1.38
CA VAL A 71 -9.15 7.40 1.52
C VAL A 71 -8.65 8.19 0.29
N ALA A 72 -7.58 7.72 -0.36
CA ALA A 72 -6.97 8.42 -1.49
C ALA A 72 -7.98 8.70 -2.62
N VAL A 73 -8.65 7.66 -3.14
CA VAL A 73 -9.45 7.78 -4.38
C VAL A 73 -10.80 7.02 -4.36
N ALA A 74 -11.04 6.08 -3.44
CA ALA A 74 -12.14 5.13 -3.57
C ALA A 74 -13.56 5.73 -3.46
N ASP A 75 -13.72 6.92 -2.91
CA ASP A 75 -15.00 7.61 -2.73
C ASP A 75 -15.36 8.59 -3.87
N ILE A 76 -14.58 8.64 -4.97
CA ILE A 76 -14.89 9.49 -6.13
C ILE A 76 -16.30 9.19 -6.67
N TYR A 77 -16.64 7.92 -6.89
CA TYR A 77 -17.97 7.55 -7.40
C TYR A 77 -19.11 7.99 -6.48
N ILE A 78 -18.96 7.80 -5.17
CA ILE A 78 -19.94 8.26 -4.17
C ILE A 78 -20.09 9.78 -4.24
N SER A 79 -18.99 10.50 -4.44
CA SER A 79 -18.99 11.96 -4.56
C SER A 79 -19.68 12.44 -5.82
N ASP A 80 -19.40 11.82 -6.95
CA ASP A 80 -19.96 12.19 -8.24
C ASP A 80 -21.47 11.92 -8.26
N LYS A 81 -21.92 10.79 -7.70
CA LYS A 81 -23.34 10.47 -7.51
C LYS A 81 -24.06 11.45 -6.58
N LYS A 82 -23.43 11.86 -5.47
CA LYS A 82 -24.02 12.87 -4.56
C LYS A 82 -24.14 14.24 -5.21
N SER A 83 -23.22 14.59 -6.12
CA SER A 83 -23.23 15.89 -6.81
C SER A 83 -24.13 15.98 -8.04
N GLY A 84 -24.74 14.87 -8.47
CA GLY A 84 -25.51 14.83 -9.73
C GLY A 84 -24.65 14.75 -11.00
N PHE A 85 -23.31 14.70 -10.86
CA PHE A 85 -22.38 14.67 -12.00
C PHE A 85 -22.45 13.33 -12.76
N PHE A 86 -22.71 12.25 -12.03
CA PHE A 86 -22.78 10.91 -12.61
C PHE A 86 -23.95 10.78 -13.61
N GLU A 87 -25.07 11.44 -13.33
CA GLU A 87 -26.28 11.48 -14.13
C GLU A 87 -26.01 12.12 -15.50
N HIS A 88 -25.14 13.14 -15.55
CA HIS A 88 -24.67 13.75 -16.80
C HIS A 88 -23.80 12.80 -17.63
N ILE A 89 -22.94 12.02 -16.97
CA ILE A 89 -22.13 10.98 -17.63
C ILE A 89 -23.02 9.88 -18.20
N TYR A 90 -24.04 9.50 -17.42
CA TYR A 90 -25.04 8.51 -17.81
C TYR A 90 -25.82 8.95 -19.05
N ALA A 91 -26.34 10.18 -19.04
CA ALA A 91 -27.06 10.76 -20.17
C ALA A 91 -26.20 10.82 -21.46
N LYS A 92 -24.88 11.01 -21.33
CA LYS A 92 -23.95 11.01 -22.47
C LYS A 92 -23.56 9.61 -22.96
N GLY A 93 -24.04 8.54 -22.34
CA GLY A 93 -23.72 7.16 -22.71
C GLY A 93 -22.26 6.76 -22.44
N GLN A 94 -21.52 7.50 -21.59
CA GLN A 94 -20.08 7.28 -21.37
C GLN A 94 -19.77 6.41 -20.14
N VAL A 95 -20.76 5.66 -19.65
CA VAL A 95 -20.71 4.90 -18.38
C VAL A 95 -19.55 3.90 -18.35
N LYS A 96 -19.38 3.09 -19.41
CA LYS A 96 -18.29 2.10 -19.48
C LYS A 96 -16.91 2.75 -19.38
N ARG A 97 -16.71 3.85 -20.13
CA ARG A 97 -15.43 4.60 -20.14
C ARG A 97 -15.18 5.27 -18.79
N TYR A 98 -16.22 5.73 -18.10
CA TYR A 98 -16.10 6.32 -16.77
C TYR A 98 -15.60 5.30 -15.75
N PHE A 99 -16.23 4.13 -15.65
CA PHE A 99 -15.83 3.10 -14.68
C PHE A 99 -14.45 2.50 -14.98
N LEU A 100 -14.12 2.27 -16.25
CA LEU A 100 -12.77 1.82 -16.61
C LEU A 100 -11.69 2.81 -16.14
N ASN A 101 -11.88 4.11 -16.42
CA ASN A 101 -10.95 5.14 -15.97
C ASN A 101 -10.94 5.25 -14.44
N LEU A 102 -12.10 5.24 -13.78
CA LEU A 102 -12.19 5.30 -12.33
C LEU A 102 -11.39 4.16 -11.68
N TYR A 103 -11.52 2.94 -12.18
CA TYR A 103 -10.74 1.80 -11.71
C TYR A 103 -9.23 2.03 -11.85
N SER A 104 -8.75 2.38 -13.06
CA SER A 104 -7.32 2.56 -13.30
C SER A 104 -6.72 3.72 -12.50
N TYR A 105 -7.39 4.87 -12.46
CA TYR A 105 -6.91 6.04 -11.71
C TYR A 105 -7.01 5.83 -10.19
N ASN A 106 -7.97 5.02 -9.71
CA ASN A 106 -8.03 4.62 -8.31
C ASN A 106 -6.85 3.74 -7.91
N PHE A 107 -6.52 2.73 -8.72
CA PHE A 107 -5.37 1.85 -8.47
C PHE A 107 -4.06 2.65 -8.47
N ILE A 108 -3.81 3.40 -9.55
CA ILE A 108 -2.56 4.16 -9.71
C ILE A 108 -2.46 5.29 -8.69
N GLY A 109 -3.56 6.04 -8.47
CA GLY A 109 -3.57 7.16 -7.54
C GLY A 109 -3.31 6.73 -6.10
N ALA A 110 -3.93 5.64 -5.65
CA ALA A 110 -3.67 5.11 -4.32
C ALA A 110 -2.24 4.58 -4.18
N GLY A 111 -1.74 3.81 -5.15
CA GLY A 111 -0.37 3.32 -5.14
C GLY A 111 0.66 4.44 -5.07
N LEU A 112 0.51 5.49 -5.89
CA LEU A 112 1.39 6.67 -5.82
C LEU A 112 1.27 7.40 -4.49
N CYS A 113 0.06 7.52 -3.93
CA CYS A 113 -0.17 8.16 -2.64
C CYS A 113 0.61 7.49 -1.49
N PHE A 114 0.85 6.18 -1.57
CA PHE A 114 1.63 5.43 -0.58
C PHE A 114 3.13 5.39 -0.88
N ILE A 115 3.53 5.29 -2.16
CA ILE A 115 4.96 5.34 -2.55
C ILE A 115 5.60 6.69 -2.20
N VAL A 116 4.90 7.81 -2.44
CA VAL A 116 5.51 9.16 -2.29
C VAL A 116 6.08 9.38 -0.88
N PRO A 117 5.37 9.08 0.22
CA PRO A 117 5.94 9.07 1.56
C PRO A 117 7.19 8.21 1.72
N LEU A 118 7.21 7.00 1.15
CA LEU A 118 8.34 6.08 1.25
C LEU A 118 9.56 6.59 0.49
N LEU A 119 9.36 7.17 -0.71
CA LEU A 119 10.44 7.82 -1.46
C LEU A 119 11.03 9.00 -0.70
N LEU A 120 10.19 9.79 -0.03
CA LEU A 120 10.64 10.87 0.85
C LEU A 120 11.48 10.32 2.01
N ASN A 121 11.04 9.21 2.62
CA ASN A 121 11.78 8.53 3.67
C ASN A 121 13.16 8.07 3.20
N ILE A 122 13.20 7.34 2.09
CA ILE A 122 14.43 6.84 1.47
C ILE A 122 15.37 8.00 1.18
N TYR A 123 14.87 9.05 0.52
CA TYR A 123 15.66 10.24 0.22
C TYR A 123 16.26 10.87 1.48
N GLY A 124 15.46 11.03 2.54
CA GLY A 124 15.96 11.52 3.83
C GLY A 124 17.05 10.63 4.43
N CYS A 125 16.91 9.31 4.35
CA CYS A 125 17.93 8.37 4.81
C CYS A 125 19.24 8.52 4.01
N PHE A 126 19.17 8.67 2.68
CA PHE A 126 20.35 8.92 1.84
C PHE A 126 21.03 10.25 2.13
N MET A 127 20.30 11.26 2.60
CA MET A 127 20.90 12.54 3.01
C MET A 127 21.59 12.47 4.38
N MET A 128 21.13 11.59 5.27
CA MET A 128 21.57 11.55 6.68
C MET A 128 22.58 10.43 6.99
N LEU A 129 22.59 9.36 6.21
CA LEU A 129 23.37 8.15 6.48
C LEU A 129 24.41 7.88 5.38
N PRO A 130 25.57 7.31 5.74
CA PRO A 130 26.57 6.91 4.75
C PRO A 130 26.04 5.76 3.88
N SER A 131 26.12 5.92 2.56
CA SER A 131 25.71 4.86 1.63
C SER A 131 26.86 3.89 1.38
N HIS A 132 26.73 2.68 1.92
CA HIS A 132 27.55 1.53 1.55
C HIS A 132 26.65 0.30 1.43
N LYS A 133 27.16 -0.78 0.84
CA LYS A 133 26.39 -2.03 0.75
C LYS A 133 26.24 -2.64 2.15
N PRO A 134 25.06 -3.17 2.50
CA PRO A 134 24.88 -3.89 3.75
C PRO A 134 25.87 -5.05 3.89
N ASP A 135 26.46 -5.20 5.07
CA ASP A 135 27.37 -6.30 5.40
C ASP A 135 26.95 -6.94 6.73
N MET A 136 26.71 -8.26 6.70
CA MET A 136 26.21 -9.02 7.86
C MET A 136 27.09 -8.90 9.11
N ILE A 137 28.40 -8.72 8.93
CA ILE A 137 29.38 -8.68 10.01
C ILE A 137 29.51 -7.25 10.54
N MET A 138 29.55 -6.26 9.64
CA MET A 138 29.80 -4.86 9.99
C MET A 138 28.55 -4.15 10.53
N ASP A 139 27.38 -4.42 9.96
CA ASP A 139 26.12 -3.77 10.32
C ASP A 139 25.33 -4.56 11.40
N GLY A 140 25.83 -5.73 11.81
CA GLY A 140 25.34 -6.49 12.95
C GLY A 140 23.82 -6.76 12.91
N ASN A 141 23.14 -6.42 14.00
CA ASN A 141 21.70 -6.70 14.21
C ASN A 141 20.76 -5.84 13.35
N ASP A 142 21.27 -4.82 12.66
CA ASP A 142 20.46 -3.96 11.77
C ASP A 142 20.32 -4.56 10.36
N THR A 143 20.81 -5.78 10.15
CA THR A 143 20.81 -6.47 8.86
C THR A 143 19.77 -7.58 8.76
N ILE A 144 19.38 -7.89 7.53
CA ILE A 144 18.42 -8.95 7.23
C ILE A 144 19.14 -10.30 7.27
N SER A 145 18.71 -11.24 8.10
CA SER A 145 19.32 -12.57 8.11
C SER A 145 19.24 -13.27 6.74
N LEU A 146 20.31 -13.93 6.30
CA LEU A 146 20.33 -14.73 5.06
C LEU A 146 19.55 -16.05 5.20
N LEU A 147 19.33 -16.51 6.43
CA LEU A 147 18.63 -17.76 6.73
C LEU A 147 17.10 -17.63 6.63
N HIS A 148 16.56 -16.46 6.27
CA HIS A 148 15.34 -16.00 6.92
C HIS A 148 14.02 -16.27 6.21
N SER A 149 13.05 -16.61 7.05
CA SER A 149 11.63 -16.82 6.81
C SER A 149 10.81 -15.53 6.78
N MET A 150 11.33 -14.35 7.13
CA MET A 150 10.53 -13.11 7.25
C MET A 150 10.71 -12.09 6.11
N THR A 151 11.67 -12.29 5.20
CA THR A 151 11.98 -11.32 4.13
C THR A 151 11.99 -12.00 2.77
N LEU A 152 11.46 -11.32 1.75
CA LEU A 152 11.54 -11.75 0.36
C LEU A 152 12.91 -11.40 -0.22
N PHE A 153 13.54 -12.40 -0.84
CA PHE A 153 14.80 -12.26 -1.58
C PHE A 153 15.95 -11.64 -0.77
N PRO A 154 16.32 -12.18 0.40
CA PRO A 154 17.43 -11.65 1.21
C PRO A 154 18.78 -11.66 0.46
N GLU A 155 19.01 -12.60 -0.47
CA GLU A 155 20.21 -12.60 -1.31
C GLU A 155 20.31 -11.34 -2.20
N LEU A 156 19.17 -10.87 -2.72
CA LEU A 156 19.10 -9.66 -3.55
C LEU A 156 19.45 -8.41 -2.74
N TYR A 157 19.06 -8.38 -1.46
CA TYR A 157 19.40 -7.31 -0.53
C TYR A 157 20.92 -7.13 -0.37
N TYR A 158 21.68 -8.23 -0.24
CA TYR A 158 23.14 -8.14 -0.13
C TYR A 158 23.85 -7.87 -1.46
N MET A 159 23.34 -8.43 -2.57
CA MET A 159 23.99 -8.29 -3.88
C MET A 159 23.73 -6.90 -4.50
N TYR A 160 22.47 -6.47 -4.49
CA TYR A 160 21.96 -5.25 -5.13
C TYR A 160 20.92 -4.55 -4.22
N PRO A 161 21.34 -3.93 -3.10
CA PRO A 161 20.43 -3.41 -2.06
C PRO A 161 19.45 -2.35 -2.57
N PHE A 162 19.87 -1.51 -3.52
CA PHE A 162 18.96 -0.53 -4.12
C PHE A 162 17.86 -1.19 -4.96
N LEU A 163 18.18 -2.24 -5.70
CA LEU A 163 17.18 -2.98 -6.49
C LEU A 163 16.19 -3.70 -5.58
N HIS A 164 16.64 -4.21 -4.44
CA HIS A 164 15.79 -4.79 -3.40
C HIS A 164 14.80 -3.77 -2.83
N MET A 165 15.24 -2.53 -2.51
CA MET A 165 14.33 -1.46 -2.08
C MET A 165 13.28 -1.11 -3.16
N LEU A 166 13.70 -1.01 -4.43
CA LEU A 166 12.77 -0.74 -5.54
C LEU A 166 11.74 -1.85 -5.72
N LEU A 167 12.13 -3.12 -5.51
CA LEU A 167 11.21 -4.25 -5.54
C LEU A 167 10.14 -4.11 -4.45
N TYR A 168 10.52 -3.74 -3.23
CA TYR A 168 9.59 -3.55 -2.12
C TYR A 168 8.65 -2.36 -2.34
N LEU A 169 9.14 -1.23 -2.88
CA LEU A 169 8.28 -0.13 -3.32
C LEU A 169 7.24 -0.58 -4.35
N PHE A 170 7.64 -1.45 -5.28
CA PHE A 170 6.74 -2.01 -6.28
C PHE A 170 5.70 -2.97 -5.68
N ILE A 171 6.09 -3.81 -4.71
CA ILE A 171 5.15 -4.67 -3.99
C ILE A 171 4.16 -3.82 -3.19
N GLY A 172 4.64 -2.80 -2.47
CA GLY A 172 3.82 -1.85 -1.73
C GLY A 172 2.84 -1.09 -2.62
N PHE A 173 3.25 -0.71 -3.84
CA PHE A 173 2.36 -0.14 -4.85
C PHE A 173 1.20 -1.06 -5.22
N ILE A 174 1.51 -2.33 -5.52
CA ILE A 174 0.52 -3.33 -5.93
C ILE A 174 -0.45 -3.60 -4.77
N ALA A 175 0.06 -3.80 -3.55
CA ALA A 175 -0.76 -4.04 -2.38
C ALA A 175 -1.68 -2.85 -2.04
N THR A 176 -1.17 -1.62 -2.15
CA THR A 176 -1.99 -0.41 -1.97
C THR A 176 -3.06 -0.32 -3.05
N GLY A 177 -2.71 -0.60 -4.31
CA GLY A 177 -3.66 -0.65 -5.42
C GLY A 177 -4.75 -1.72 -5.24
N LEU A 178 -4.39 -2.87 -4.66
CA LEU A 178 -5.34 -3.92 -4.24
C LEU A 178 -6.34 -3.37 -3.20
N TYR A 179 -5.87 -2.78 -2.10
CA TYR A 179 -6.76 -2.22 -1.08
C TYR A 179 -7.67 -1.13 -1.63
N ALA A 180 -7.15 -0.26 -2.49
CA ALA A 180 -7.94 0.76 -3.16
C ALA A 180 -9.00 0.13 -4.07
N THR A 181 -8.68 -0.95 -4.76
CA THR A 181 -9.63 -1.69 -5.61
C THR A 181 -10.75 -2.32 -4.80
N LEU A 182 -10.41 -2.94 -3.66
CA LEU A 182 -11.40 -3.47 -2.73
C LEU A 182 -12.32 -2.36 -2.23
N ALA A 183 -11.77 -1.27 -1.68
CA ALA A 183 -12.59 -0.14 -1.24
C ALA A 183 -13.49 0.40 -2.36
N LEU A 184 -12.97 0.57 -3.58
CA LEU A 184 -13.74 1.02 -4.72
C LEU A 184 -14.86 0.04 -5.07
N ALA A 185 -14.63 -1.27 -5.01
CA ALA A 185 -15.65 -2.29 -5.21
C ALA A 185 -16.79 -2.14 -4.19
N PHE A 186 -16.45 -1.96 -2.90
CA PHE A 186 -17.44 -1.74 -1.84
C PHE A 186 -18.19 -0.41 -1.99
N SER A 187 -17.57 0.62 -2.57
CA SER A 187 -18.23 1.89 -2.89
C SER A 187 -19.43 1.75 -3.85
N MET A 188 -19.50 0.65 -4.61
CA MET A 188 -20.66 0.35 -5.48
C MET A 188 -21.90 -0.08 -4.69
N PHE A 189 -21.73 -0.58 -3.46
CA PHE A 189 -22.80 -1.12 -2.61
C PHE A 189 -23.11 -0.19 -1.43
N ILE A 190 -22.10 0.54 -0.94
CA ILE A 190 -22.18 1.38 0.26
C ILE A 190 -22.35 2.85 -0.13
N ARG A 191 -23.27 3.56 0.56
CA ARG A 191 -23.52 5.00 0.31
C ARG A 191 -22.64 5.96 1.14
N TYR A 192 -22.12 5.48 2.27
CA TYR A 192 -21.35 6.27 3.22
C TYR A 192 -19.85 6.14 2.97
N ARG A 193 -19.17 7.28 2.71
CA ARG A 193 -17.73 7.31 2.38
C ARG A 193 -16.86 6.72 3.48
N PHE A 194 -17.17 7.02 4.75
CA PHE A 194 -16.43 6.51 5.90
C PHE A 194 -16.43 4.97 5.98
N MET A 195 -17.58 4.34 5.72
CA MET A 195 -17.69 2.88 5.69
C MET A 195 -16.87 2.26 4.54
N VAL A 196 -16.75 2.96 3.40
CA VAL A 196 -15.88 2.54 2.30
C VAL A 196 -14.41 2.60 2.73
N TYR A 197 -13.98 3.65 3.42
CA TYR A 197 -12.60 3.76 3.89
C TYR A 197 -12.20 2.61 4.83
N ILE A 198 -13.09 2.28 5.76
CA ILE A 198 -12.86 1.20 6.72
C ILE A 198 -12.94 -0.18 6.06
N SER A 199 -13.70 -0.33 4.96
CA SER A 199 -13.91 -1.64 4.32
C SER A 199 -12.60 -2.36 3.95
N ALA A 200 -11.64 -1.66 3.34
CA ALA A 200 -10.35 -2.24 2.97
C ALA A 200 -9.55 -2.72 4.21
N TYR A 201 -9.60 -1.96 5.30
CA TYR A 201 -8.96 -2.33 6.56
C TYR A 201 -9.62 -3.57 7.18
N ILE A 202 -10.95 -3.60 7.27
CA ILE A 202 -11.67 -4.76 7.80
C ILE A 202 -11.35 -6.00 6.98
N ILE A 203 -11.41 -5.90 5.65
CA ILE A 203 -11.15 -7.05 4.77
C ILE A 203 -9.76 -7.61 5.03
N ASN A 204 -8.73 -6.76 5.14
CA ASN A 204 -7.35 -7.18 5.37
C ASN A 204 -7.20 -8.15 6.55
N TYR A 205 -7.89 -7.89 7.66
CA TYR A 205 -7.77 -8.71 8.86
C TYR A 205 -8.84 -9.80 8.94
N LEU A 206 -10.03 -9.52 8.43
CA LEU A 206 -11.18 -10.43 8.51
C LEU A 206 -10.94 -11.71 7.69
N TYR A 207 -10.31 -11.64 6.51
CA TYR A 207 -10.10 -12.86 5.72
C TYR A 207 -9.10 -13.82 6.39
N VAL A 208 -8.12 -13.29 7.16
CA VAL A 208 -7.15 -14.08 7.92
C VAL A 208 -7.85 -14.91 8.99
N SER A 209 -8.92 -14.39 9.61
CA SER A 209 -9.72 -15.10 10.61
C SER A 209 -10.44 -16.34 10.06
N PHE A 210 -10.56 -16.48 8.74
CA PHE A 210 -11.14 -17.67 8.09
C PHE A 210 -10.09 -18.70 7.68
N LEU A 211 -8.80 -18.41 7.85
CA LEU A 211 -7.74 -19.36 7.54
C LEU A 211 -7.55 -20.38 8.69
N PRO A 212 -7.28 -21.66 8.38
CA PRO A 212 -6.92 -22.66 9.39
C PRO A 212 -5.71 -22.22 10.22
N VAL A 213 -5.76 -22.48 11.54
CA VAL A 213 -4.67 -22.13 12.48
C VAL A 213 -3.33 -22.75 12.06
N SER A 214 -3.33 -23.95 11.47
CA SER A 214 -2.12 -24.60 10.97
C SER A 214 -1.39 -23.78 9.89
N LEU A 215 -2.13 -23.06 9.04
CA LEU A 215 -1.54 -22.16 8.05
C LEU A 215 -0.97 -20.92 8.72
N LEU A 216 -1.70 -20.33 9.67
CA LEU A 216 -1.28 -19.12 10.39
C LEU A 216 0.02 -19.33 11.20
N LEU A 217 0.30 -20.56 11.62
CA LEU A 217 1.55 -20.92 12.31
C LEU A 217 2.74 -21.12 11.37
N THR A 218 2.52 -21.24 10.06
CA THR A 218 3.55 -21.63 9.08
C THR A 218 3.89 -20.52 8.08
N GLY A 219 3.10 -19.45 8.01
CA GLY A 219 3.41 -18.32 7.15
C GLY A 219 2.50 -17.11 7.34
N SER A 220 2.94 -16.00 6.76
CA SER A 220 2.14 -14.78 6.64
C SER A 220 1.25 -14.87 5.40
N TYR A 221 0.03 -14.34 5.49
CA TYR A 221 -0.89 -14.31 4.36
C TYR A 221 -1.34 -12.89 4.02
N THR A 222 -1.01 -11.87 4.83
CA THR A 222 -1.52 -10.50 4.60
C THR A 222 -0.73 -9.73 3.56
N PRO A 223 -1.41 -9.01 2.62
CA PRO A 223 -0.71 -8.13 1.69
C PRO A 223 0.15 -7.08 2.41
N THR A 224 -0.25 -6.64 3.60
CA THR A 224 0.55 -5.75 4.47
C THR A 224 1.86 -6.37 4.92
N ASP A 225 1.88 -7.66 5.28
CA ASP A 225 3.11 -8.35 5.70
C ASP A 225 4.08 -8.52 4.52
N PHE A 226 3.57 -8.87 3.33
CA PHE A 226 4.40 -9.01 2.12
C PHE A 226 4.98 -7.69 1.62
N SER A 227 4.34 -6.57 1.94
CA SER A 227 4.77 -5.24 1.50
C SER A 227 5.90 -4.66 2.35
N ARG A 228 6.21 -5.26 3.50
CA ARG A 228 7.30 -4.86 4.40
C ARG A 228 8.55 -5.65 4.12
N VAL A 229 9.72 -5.01 4.18
CA VAL A 229 11.00 -5.70 4.03
C VAL A 229 11.16 -6.78 5.10
N THR A 230 10.78 -6.48 6.34
CA THR A 230 10.69 -7.46 7.41
C THR A 230 9.22 -7.72 7.74
N GLY A 231 8.76 -8.94 7.44
CA GLY A 231 7.43 -9.40 7.84
C GLY A 231 7.30 -9.49 9.36
N ALA A 232 6.08 -9.31 9.87
CA ALA A 232 5.78 -9.43 11.30
C ALA A 232 5.81 -10.89 11.81
N SER A 233 5.84 -11.87 10.91
CA SER A 233 5.83 -13.30 11.21
C SER A 233 6.77 -14.07 10.27
N ASP A 234 7.24 -15.22 10.76
CA ASP A 234 7.99 -16.18 9.96
C ASP A 234 7.11 -16.83 8.88
N GLY A 235 7.70 -17.10 7.72
CA GLY A 235 7.13 -17.85 6.61
C GLY A 235 6.62 -17.00 5.43
N VAL A 236 7.19 -15.81 5.24
CA VAL A 236 6.97 -14.96 4.06
C VAL A 236 7.57 -15.64 2.83
N SER A 237 6.69 -16.22 2.01
CA SER A 237 7.03 -16.86 0.74
C SER A 237 6.58 -16.01 -0.44
N TRP A 238 7.44 -15.86 -1.46
CA TRP A 238 7.09 -15.10 -2.66
C TRP A 238 5.93 -15.73 -3.43
N GLN A 239 5.81 -17.06 -3.41
CA GLN A 239 4.72 -17.80 -4.05
C GLN A 239 3.38 -17.47 -3.39
N ILE A 240 3.34 -17.50 -2.05
CA ILE A 240 2.15 -17.15 -1.27
C ILE A 240 1.80 -15.68 -1.52
N GLY A 241 2.76 -14.77 -1.38
CA GLY A 241 2.54 -13.33 -1.62
C GLY A 241 2.01 -13.04 -3.01
N PHE A 242 2.60 -13.65 -4.05
CA PHE A 242 2.11 -13.53 -5.43
C PHE A 242 0.67 -14.05 -5.57
N SER A 243 0.36 -15.22 -5.02
CA SER A 243 -0.99 -15.80 -5.09
C SER A 243 -2.04 -14.95 -4.36
N VAL A 244 -1.73 -14.45 -3.16
CA VAL A 244 -2.64 -13.61 -2.38
C VAL A 244 -2.92 -12.29 -3.09
N LEU A 245 -1.87 -11.61 -3.57
CA LEU A 245 -2.01 -10.32 -4.26
C LEU A 245 -2.81 -10.48 -5.55
N THR A 246 -2.49 -11.48 -6.37
CA THR A 246 -3.20 -11.73 -7.64
C THR A 246 -4.64 -12.13 -7.42
N MET A 247 -4.91 -13.07 -6.51
CA MET A 247 -6.27 -13.50 -6.17
C MET A 247 -7.09 -12.34 -5.60
N GLY A 248 -6.51 -11.54 -4.71
CA GLY A 248 -7.15 -10.34 -4.16
C GLY A 248 -7.53 -9.34 -5.25
N ILE A 249 -6.63 -9.07 -6.21
CA ILE A 249 -6.89 -8.12 -7.30
C ILE A 249 -8.00 -8.67 -8.21
N VAL A 250 -7.94 -9.95 -8.58
CA VAL A 250 -8.96 -10.60 -9.42
C VAL A 250 -10.32 -10.54 -8.73
N LEU A 251 -10.42 -10.93 -7.46
CA LEU A 251 -11.67 -10.89 -6.70
C LEU A 251 -12.20 -9.46 -6.56
N GLY A 252 -11.35 -8.50 -6.19
CA GLY A 252 -11.74 -7.09 -6.09
C GLY A 252 -12.26 -6.54 -7.42
N THR A 253 -11.60 -6.89 -8.52
CA THR A 253 -12.00 -6.51 -9.89
C THR A 253 -13.36 -7.11 -10.27
N LEU A 254 -13.56 -8.40 -9.98
CA LEU A 254 -14.83 -9.09 -10.24
C LEU A 254 -15.98 -8.46 -9.44
N ILE A 255 -15.79 -8.25 -8.13
CA ILE A 255 -16.79 -7.62 -7.26
C ILE A 255 -17.12 -6.21 -7.76
N TYR A 256 -16.11 -5.44 -8.18
CA TYR A 256 -16.30 -4.12 -8.76
C TYR A 256 -17.17 -4.16 -10.01
N PHE A 257 -16.85 -4.99 -11.01
CA PHE A 257 -17.64 -5.06 -12.25
C PHE A 257 -19.04 -5.61 -12.03
N ILE A 258 -19.22 -6.57 -11.11
CA ILE A 258 -20.54 -7.05 -10.69
C ILE A 258 -21.33 -5.90 -10.04
N GLY A 259 -20.70 -5.12 -9.17
CA GLY A 259 -21.30 -3.95 -8.53
C GLY A 259 -21.75 -2.89 -9.54
N VAL A 260 -20.90 -2.58 -10.53
CA VAL A 260 -21.24 -1.65 -11.62
C VAL A 260 -22.44 -2.17 -12.43
N LYS A 261 -22.42 -3.44 -12.84
CA LYS A 261 -23.50 -4.04 -13.63
C LYS A 261 -24.83 -4.06 -12.85
N LYS A 262 -24.80 -4.44 -11.57
CA LYS A 262 -26.03 -4.61 -10.77
C LYS A 262 -26.64 -3.30 -10.29
N ASN A 263 -25.81 -2.34 -9.91
CA ASN A 263 -26.28 -1.14 -9.18
C ASN A 263 -26.30 0.13 -10.04
N VAL A 264 -25.73 0.10 -11.25
CA VAL A 264 -25.54 1.30 -12.07
C VAL A 264 -26.10 1.18 -13.48
N VAL A 265 -25.88 0.05 -14.16
CA VAL A 265 -26.41 -0.19 -15.50
C VAL A 265 -27.74 -0.94 -15.36
N LYS A 266 -28.85 -0.21 -15.36
CA LYS A 266 -30.20 -0.80 -15.43
C LYS A 266 -30.64 -0.92 -16.89
#